data_AF-A0A9D4ET94-F1
#
_entry.id   AF-A0A9D4ET94-F1
#
_cell.length_a   1.000
_cell.length_b   1.000
_cell.length_c   1.000
_cell.angle_alpha   90.00
_cell.angle_beta   90.00
_cell.angle_gamma   90.00
#
_symmetry.space_group_name_H-M   'P 1'
#
loop_
_entity.id
_entity.type
_entity.pdbx_description
1 polymer ?
#
loop_
_entity_poly.entity_id
_entity_poly.type
_entity_poly.pdbx_seq_one_letter_code
_entity_poly.pdbx_strand_id
1 'polypeptide(L)'
;MAERNQGGDLHYKLNLLFDELREQNCMVQNLKDELKGTAVTAFEEAKRLKKEKEMTWRFKGNKAQHEFNEEIVNILKHIEWSTEHGKDEYCRELVTEACEKIRKRNTLIRIADTSEGGWDTVNVYESNPVASDSDEDAKISRADNKATKKNGERIRGSIRIPRHRKSGSRHIRSLLHVVLLRAEEEVFFVVTEGRALHSHRNRP
;
A
#
# COMPACT_ATOMS: atom_id res chain seq x y z
N MET A 1 67.26 42.64 29.37
CA MET A 1 66.74 41.60 28.46
C MET A 1 65.24 41.49 28.65
N ALA A 2 64.49 41.55 27.55
CA ALA A 2 63.12 41.06 27.35
C ALA A 2 62.09 41.25 28.48
N GLU A 3 61.64 42.49 28.69
CA GLU A 3 60.32 42.74 29.28
C GLU A 3 59.48 43.53 28.28
N ARG A 4 58.21 43.16 28.16
CA ARG A 4 57.12 43.79 27.37
C ARG A 4 56.84 43.18 25.99
N ASN A 5 56.26 41.98 25.98
CA ASN A 5 55.30 41.61 24.92
C ASN A 5 54.14 40.71 25.41
N GLN A 6 53.93 40.59 26.73
CA GLN A 6 52.88 39.71 27.29
C GLN A 6 51.46 40.23 27.06
N GLY A 7 51.28 41.56 26.97
CA GLY A 7 49.95 42.17 26.79
C GLY A 7 49.31 41.91 25.42
N GLY A 8 50.10 41.88 24.35
CA GLY A 8 49.62 41.52 23.01
C GLY A 8 49.27 40.03 22.89
N ASP A 9 50.06 39.17 23.54
CA ASP A 9 49.82 37.73 23.60
C ASP A 9 48.55 37.37 24.39
N LEU A 10 48.29 38.04 25.51
CA LEU A 10 47.05 37.91 26.28
C LEU A 10 45.82 38.39 25.50
N HIS A 11 45.94 39.52 24.79
CA HIS A 11 44.84 40.04 23.97
C HIS A 11 44.50 39.10 22.82
N TYR A 12 45.51 38.53 22.17
CA TYR A 12 45.32 37.53 21.12
C TYR A 12 44.65 36.25 21.66
N LYS A 13 45.12 35.72 22.79
CA LYS A 13 44.52 34.56 23.46
C LYS A 13 43.06 34.80 23.86
N LEU A 14 42.75 36.01 24.34
CA LEU A 14 41.40 36.38 24.73
C LEU A 14 40.45 36.43 23.52
N ASN A 15 40.88 37.00 22.40
CA ASN A 15 40.07 37.04 21.18
C ASN A 15 39.88 35.63 20.60
N LEU A 16 40.92 34.80 20.62
CA LEU A 16 40.83 33.39 20.19
C LEU A 16 39.80 32.62 21.03
N LEU A 17 39.81 32.79 22.35
CA LEU A 17 38.82 32.18 23.24
C LEU A 17 37.40 32.71 22.97
N PHE A 18 37.24 33.98 22.62
CA PHE A 18 35.94 34.52 22.25
C PHE A 18 35.42 33.94 20.93
N ASP A 19 36.29 33.75 19.94
CA ASP A 19 35.94 33.13 18.67
C ASP A 19 35.56 31.66 18.86
N GLU A 20 36.33 30.90 19.64
CA GLU A 20 36.00 29.51 20.02
C GLU A 20 34.65 29.43 20.76
N LEU A 21 34.40 30.33 21.72
CA LEU A 21 33.14 30.37 22.45
C LEU A 21 31.94 30.70 21.53
N ARG A 22 32.15 31.56 20.55
CA ARG A 22 31.13 31.89 19.54
C ARG A 22 30.84 30.70 18.64
N GLU A 23 31.88 29.98 18.22
CA GLU A 23 31.77 28.78 17.39
C GLU A 23 31.03 27.67 18.14
N GLN A 24 31.37 27.42 19.40
CA GLN A 24 30.67 26.43 20.23
C GLN A 24 29.19 26.77 20.41
N ASN A 25 28.87 28.05 20.66
CA ASN A 25 27.47 28.48 20.74
C ASN A 25 26.71 28.26 19.42
N CYS A 26 27.37 28.45 18.28
CA CYS A 26 26.79 28.17 16.97
C CYS A 26 26.51 26.67 16.80
N MET A 27 27.47 25.80 17.14
CA MET A 27 27.27 24.34 17.08
C MET A 27 26.11 23.88 17.98
N VAL A 28 26.02 24.43 19.21
CA VAL A 28 24.93 24.09 20.13
C VAL A 28 23.56 24.49 19.58
N GLN A 29 23.45 25.62 18.87
CA GLN A 29 22.17 26.00 18.25
C GLN A 29 21.81 25.07 17.09
N ASN A 30 22.75 24.75 16.22
CA ASN A 30 22.52 23.82 15.11
C ASN A 30 22.04 22.46 15.64
N LEU A 31 22.70 21.90 16.66
CA LEU A 31 22.29 20.64 17.28
C LEU A 31 20.89 20.71 17.91
N LYS A 32 20.53 21.85 18.53
CA LYS A 32 19.18 22.04 19.07
C LYS A 32 18.12 22.06 17.98
N ASP A 33 18.41 22.69 16.86
CA ASP A 33 17.45 22.79 15.76
C ASP A 33 17.33 21.46 15.00
N GLU A 34 18.43 20.72 14.84
CA GLU A 34 18.40 19.33 14.36
C GLU A 34 17.61 18.40 15.28
N LEU A 35 17.79 18.52 16.60
CA LEU A 35 17.05 17.72 17.59
C LEU A 35 15.55 18.04 17.57
N LYS A 36 15.18 19.32 17.42
CA LYS A 36 13.77 19.71 17.24
C LYS A 36 13.20 19.15 15.94
N GLY A 37 13.96 19.25 14.84
CA GLY A 37 13.55 18.71 13.54
C GLY A 37 13.28 17.22 13.60
N THR A 38 14.23 16.45 14.17
CA THR A 38 14.08 14.99 14.36
C THR A 38 12.95 14.62 15.32
N ALA A 39 12.72 15.40 16.39
CA ALA A 39 11.59 15.16 17.29
C ALA A 39 10.23 15.40 16.62
N VAL A 40 10.12 16.44 15.78
CA VAL A 40 8.90 16.75 15.03
C VAL A 40 8.61 15.64 14.01
N THR A 41 9.59 15.22 13.23
CA THR A 41 9.40 14.15 12.24
C THR A 41 9.03 12.83 12.92
N ALA A 42 9.72 12.44 14.00
CA ALA A 42 9.39 11.23 14.75
C ALA A 42 7.97 11.28 15.35
N PHE A 43 7.52 12.44 15.83
CA PHE A 43 6.16 12.62 16.34
C PHE A 43 5.10 12.51 15.25
N GLU A 44 5.34 13.10 14.08
CA GLU A 44 4.45 13.00 12.92
C GLU A 44 4.34 11.55 12.41
N GLU A 45 5.45 10.84 12.35
CA GLU A 45 5.45 9.41 12.00
C GLU A 45 4.71 8.56 13.04
N ALA A 46 4.92 8.80 14.33
CA ALA A 46 4.19 8.12 15.39
C ALA A 46 2.67 8.39 15.30
N LYS A 47 2.28 9.62 14.95
CA LYS A 47 0.87 10.00 14.74
C LYS A 47 0.27 9.31 13.50
N ARG A 48 1.03 9.22 12.41
CA ARG A 48 0.63 8.46 11.20
C ARG A 48 0.39 6.99 11.53
N LEU A 49 1.35 6.35 12.20
CA LEU A 49 1.27 4.94 12.60
C LEU A 49 0.08 4.68 13.55
N LYS A 50 -0.20 5.60 14.48
CA LYS A 50 -1.37 5.48 15.36
C LYS A 50 -2.68 5.56 14.58
N LYS A 51 -2.79 6.50 13.63
CA LYS A 51 -3.98 6.67 12.78
C LYS A 51 -4.21 5.47 11.86
N GLU A 52 -3.13 4.89 11.32
CA GLU A 52 -3.17 3.68 10.49
C GLU A 52 -3.65 2.47 11.30
N LYS A 53 -3.21 2.34 12.56
CA LYS A 53 -3.65 1.28 13.47
C LYS A 53 -5.11 1.42 13.92
N GLU A 54 -5.63 2.65 13.96
CA GLU A 54 -7.04 2.95 14.27
C GLU A 54 -7.97 2.78 13.06
N MET A 55 -7.42 2.74 11.83
CA MET A 55 -8.21 2.54 10.62
C MET A 55 -8.66 1.07 10.51
N THR A 56 -9.95 0.85 10.76
CA THR A 56 -10.56 -0.46 10.52
C THR A 56 -11.08 -0.52 9.08
N TRP A 57 -10.49 -1.40 8.27
CA TRP A 57 -10.93 -1.60 6.89
C TRP A 57 -12.24 -2.38 6.85
N ARG A 58 -13.29 -1.78 6.28
CA ARG A 58 -14.59 -2.43 6.08
C ARG A 58 -14.50 -3.67 5.18
N PHE A 59 -13.64 -3.60 4.16
CA PHE A 59 -13.49 -4.65 3.15
C PHE A 59 -12.05 -5.17 3.12
N LYS A 60 -11.89 -6.50 3.19
CA LYS A 60 -10.57 -7.15 3.14
C LYS A 60 -9.82 -6.87 1.83
N GLY A 61 -10.55 -6.79 0.71
CA GLY A 61 -9.97 -6.44 -0.60
C GLY A 61 -9.37 -5.04 -0.62
N ASN A 62 -10.06 -4.06 -0.02
CA ASN A 62 -9.57 -2.67 0.05
C ASN A 62 -8.31 -2.57 0.92
N LYS A 63 -8.27 -3.30 2.04
CA LYS A 63 -7.08 -3.41 2.87
C LYS A 63 -5.89 -3.94 2.07
N ALA A 64 -6.08 -5.08 1.39
CA ALA A 64 -5.03 -5.70 0.60
C ALA A 64 -4.54 -4.80 -0.56
N GLN A 65 -5.46 -4.06 -1.20
CA GLN A 65 -5.09 -3.10 -2.24
C GLN A 65 -4.31 -1.91 -1.68
N HIS A 66 -4.72 -1.38 -0.52
CA HIS A 66 -4.02 -0.28 0.13
C HIS A 66 -2.60 -0.71 0.55
N GLU A 67 -2.45 -1.88 1.18
CA GLU A 67 -1.15 -2.43 1.58
C GLU A 67 -0.23 -2.63 0.36
N PHE A 68 -0.75 -3.17 -0.74
CA PHE A 68 0.00 -3.29 -2.00
C PHE A 68 0.41 -1.91 -2.56
N ASN A 69 -0.48 -0.93 -2.54
CA ASN A 69 -0.18 0.42 -3.04
C ASN A 69 0.91 1.09 -2.18
N GLU A 70 0.83 0.97 -0.85
CA GLU A 70 1.86 1.49 0.06
C GLU A 70 3.23 0.84 -0.18
N GLU A 71 3.26 -0.47 -0.44
CA GLU A 71 4.49 -1.17 -0.80
C GLU A 71 5.11 -0.60 -2.09
N ILE A 72 4.30 -0.40 -3.14
CA ILE A 72 4.78 0.21 -4.39
C ILE A 72 5.26 1.65 -4.18
N VAL A 73 4.54 2.45 -3.40
CA VAL A 73 4.96 3.83 -3.08
C VAL A 73 6.31 3.83 -2.37
N ASN A 74 6.55 2.89 -1.45
CA ASN A 74 7.84 2.79 -0.77
C ASN A 74 8.96 2.42 -1.76
N ILE A 75 8.75 1.47 -2.67
CA ILE A 75 9.73 1.14 -3.71
C ILE A 75 10.04 2.35 -4.58
N LEU A 76 9.02 3.14 -4.96
CA LEU A 76 9.22 4.37 -5.74
C LEU A 76 10.05 5.42 -5.00
N LYS A 77 9.87 5.58 -3.68
CA LYS A 77 10.72 6.46 -2.85
C LYS A 77 12.17 5.98 -2.82
N HIS A 78 12.39 4.66 -2.73
CA HIS A 78 13.74 4.10 -2.81
C HIS A 78 14.37 4.32 -4.19
N ILE A 79 13.58 4.25 -5.27
CA ILE A 79 14.03 4.57 -6.64
C ILE A 79 14.44 6.04 -6.73
N GLU A 80 13.61 6.97 -6.25
CA GLU A 80 13.93 8.40 -6.21
C GLU A 80 15.25 8.65 -5.46
N TRP A 81 15.36 8.14 -4.23
CA TRP A 81 16.59 8.24 -3.45
C TRP A 81 17.81 7.65 -4.17
N SER A 82 17.68 6.45 -4.74
CA SER A 82 18.79 5.80 -5.44
C SER A 82 19.26 6.56 -6.68
N THR A 83 18.33 7.23 -7.37
CA THR A 83 18.61 8.05 -8.54
C THR A 83 19.37 9.32 -8.15
N GLU A 84 18.98 9.98 -7.05
CA GLU A 84 19.67 11.15 -6.52
C GLU A 84 21.11 10.86 -6.05
N HIS A 85 21.37 9.62 -5.60
CA HIS A 85 22.65 9.21 -5.04
C HIS A 85 23.53 8.41 -6.02
N GLY A 86 23.15 8.34 -7.31
CA GLY A 86 23.92 7.65 -8.35
C GLY A 86 24.06 6.14 -8.11
N LYS A 87 23.03 5.51 -7.53
CA LYS A 87 22.99 4.07 -7.24
C LYS A 87 22.23 3.31 -8.33
N ASP A 88 22.76 3.35 -9.56
CA ASP A 88 22.08 2.87 -10.77
C ASP A 88 21.76 1.36 -10.77
N GLU A 89 22.61 0.54 -10.15
CA GLU A 89 22.38 -0.90 -10.05
C GLU A 89 21.22 -1.21 -9.09
N TYR A 90 21.23 -0.61 -7.90
CA TYR A 90 20.13 -0.71 -6.94
C TYR A 90 18.82 -0.14 -7.50
N CYS A 91 18.87 0.98 -8.24
CA CYS A 91 17.71 1.54 -8.94
C CYS A 91 17.11 0.52 -9.93
N ARG A 92 17.94 -0.14 -10.74
CA ARG A 92 17.47 -1.18 -11.68
C ARG A 92 16.85 -2.38 -10.99
N GLU A 93 17.41 -2.83 -9.87
CA GLU A 93 16.83 -3.91 -9.07
C GLU A 93 15.43 -3.52 -8.56
N LEU A 94 15.28 -2.33 -7.98
CA LEU A 94 14.00 -1.82 -7.48
C LEU A 94 12.95 -1.66 -8.59
N VAL A 95 13.35 -1.15 -9.76
CA VAL A 95 12.44 -1.03 -10.92
C VAL A 95 11.97 -2.41 -11.37
N THR A 96 12.87 -3.40 -11.40
CA THR A 96 12.54 -4.78 -11.77
C THR A 96 11.57 -5.38 -10.75
N GLU A 97 11.83 -5.22 -9.45
CA GLU A 97 10.95 -5.65 -8.37
C GLU A 97 9.56 -5.01 -8.48
N ALA A 98 9.48 -3.70 -8.70
CA ALA A 98 8.20 -3.00 -8.88
C ALA A 98 7.42 -3.55 -10.07
N CYS A 99 8.09 -3.80 -11.20
CA CYS A 99 7.49 -4.37 -12.39
C CYS A 99 6.94 -5.78 -12.13
N GLU A 100 7.69 -6.63 -11.44
CA GLU A 100 7.27 -7.99 -11.09
C GLU A 100 6.06 -7.99 -10.15
N LYS A 101 6.06 -7.14 -9.11
CA LYS A 101 4.93 -6.99 -8.19
C LYS A 101 3.66 -6.54 -8.92
N ILE A 102 3.78 -5.55 -9.81
CA ILE A 102 2.64 -5.07 -10.62
C ILE A 102 2.16 -6.15 -11.59
N ARG A 103 3.07 -6.86 -12.27
CA ARG A 103 2.71 -7.97 -13.17
C ARG A 103 1.96 -9.07 -12.43
N LYS A 104 2.49 -9.50 -11.27
CA LYS A 104 1.83 -10.48 -10.41
C LYS A 104 0.43 -10.00 -10.04
N ARG A 105 0.29 -8.75 -9.58
CA ARG A 105 -1.01 -8.18 -9.20
C ARG A 105 -2.00 -8.17 -10.37
N ASN A 106 -1.56 -7.78 -11.56
CA ASN A 106 -2.38 -7.81 -12.77
C ASN A 106 -2.83 -9.23 -13.15
N THR A 107 -1.97 -10.24 -12.97
CA THR A 107 -2.36 -11.65 -13.16
C THR A 107 -3.46 -12.04 -12.17
N LEU A 108 -3.35 -11.68 -10.90
CA LEU A 108 -4.38 -11.98 -9.90
C LEU A 108 -5.72 -11.28 -10.23
N ILE A 109 -5.67 -10.03 -10.71
CA ILE A 109 -6.86 -9.31 -11.15
C ILE A 109 -7.52 -10.04 -12.33
N ARG A 110 -6.74 -10.48 -13.32
CA ARG A 110 -7.26 -11.27 -14.44
C ARG A 110 -7.90 -12.58 -13.99
N ILE A 111 -7.31 -13.27 -13.02
CA ILE A 111 -7.91 -14.49 -12.44
C ILE A 111 -9.24 -14.15 -11.76
N ALA A 112 -9.30 -13.07 -10.97
CA ALA A 112 -10.52 -12.65 -10.31
C ALA A 112 -11.63 -12.22 -11.29
N ASP A 113 -11.27 -11.68 -12.45
CA ASP A 113 -12.25 -11.23 -13.45
C ASP A 113 -12.76 -12.40 -14.32
N THR A 114 -11.90 -13.37 -14.62
CA THR A 114 -12.22 -14.49 -15.52
C THR A 114 -12.89 -15.68 -14.82
N SER A 115 -12.68 -15.85 -13.51
CA SER A 115 -13.20 -16.97 -12.73
C SER A 115 -14.58 -16.67 -12.15
N GLU A 116 -15.47 -17.67 -12.12
CA GLU A 116 -16.79 -17.56 -11.48
C GLU A 116 -16.67 -17.33 -9.96
N GLY A 117 -15.64 -17.90 -9.32
CA GLY A 117 -15.30 -17.68 -7.92
C GLY A 117 -14.58 -16.35 -7.61
N GLY A 118 -14.21 -15.57 -8.61
CA GLY A 118 -13.57 -14.26 -8.47
C GLY A 118 -12.37 -14.22 -7.50
N TRP A 119 -12.40 -13.30 -6.53
CA TRP A 119 -11.32 -13.17 -5.53
C TRP A 119 -11.17 -14.40 -4.61
N ASP A 120 -12.20 -15.24 -4.45
CA ASP A 120 -12.06 -16.50 -3.72
C ASP A 120 -11.16 -17.49 -4.48
N THR A 121 -11.20 -17.46 -5.81
CA THR A 121 -10.29 -18.25 -6.67
C THR A 121 -8.86 -17.76 -6.56
N VAL A 122 -8.65 -16.43 -6.52
CA VAL A 122 -7.32 -15.83 -6.27
C VAL A 122 -6.74 -16.31 -4.94
N ASN A 123 -7.53 -16.32 -3.86
CA ASN A 123 -7.07 -16.78 -2.56
C ASN A 123 -6.61 -18.25 -2.59
N VAL A 124 -7.31 -19.10 -3.34
CA VAL A 124 -6.92 -20.51 -3.53
C VAL A 124 -5.68 -20.62 -4.41
N TYR A 125 -5.61 -19.82 -5.48
CA TYR A 125 -4.48 -19.77 -6.41
C TYR A 125 -3.17 -19.40 -5.69
N GLU A 126 -3.20 -18.36 -4.84
CA GLU A 126 -2.03 -17.94 -4.05
C GLU A 126 -1.65 -18.95 -2.96
N SER A 127 -2.61 -19.72 -2.44
CA SER A 127 -2.37 -20.71 -1.38
C SER A 127 -1.72 -22.03 -1.86
N ASN A 128 -1.67 -22.27 -3.17
CA ASN A 128 -1.12 -23.49 -3.76
C ASN A 128 0.06 -23.17 -4.72
N PRO A 129 1.29 -23.05 -4.21
CA PRO A 129 2.47 -22.96 -5.04
C PRO A 129 2.82 -24.34 -5.61
N VAL A 130 2.45 -24.61 -6.86
CA VAL A 130 3.01 -25.76 -7.61
C VAL A 130 3.71 -25.19 -8.85
N ALA A 131 5.00 -25.49 -8.96
CA ALA A 131 5.88 -25.00 -10.00
C ALA A 131 5.72 -25.85 -11.28
N SER A 132 4.94 -25.38 -12.25
CA SER A 132 5.06 -25.78 -13.66
C SER A 132 4.19 -24.87 -14.54
N ASP A 133 4.83 -24.10 -15.44
CA ASP A 133 4.18 -23.16 -16.36
C ASP A 133 3.22 -23.82 -17.38
N SER A 134 3.17 -25.16 -17.45
CA SER A 134 2.22 -25.90 -18.29
C SER A 134 0.88 -26.21 -17.60
N ASP A 135 0.71 -25.89 -16.31
CA ASP A 135 -0.45 -26.28 -15.49
C ASP A 135 -1.28 -25.06 -15.04
N GLU A 136 -1.00 -23.85 -15.52
CA GLU A 136 -1.63 -22.61 -15.01
C GLU A 136 -3.15 -22.53 -15.32
N ASP A 137 -3.58 -22.89 -16.54
CA ASP A 137 -5.02 -22.97 -16.87
C ASP A 137 -5.73 -24.06 -16.06
N ALA A 138 -5.08 -25.22 -15.89
CA ALA A 138 -5.59 -26.30 -15.06
C ALA A 138 -5.63 -25.92 -13.57
N LYS A 139 -4.70 -25.08 -13.10
CA LYS A 139 -4.64 -24.53 -11.74
C LYS A 139 -5.76 -23.54 -11.49
N ILE A 140 -6.03 -22.63 -12.44
CA ILE A 140 -7.17 -21.71 -12.36
C ILE A 140 -8.47 -22.51 -12.31
N SER A 141 -8.64 -23.51 -13.19
CA SER A 141 -9.82 -24.37 -13.19
C SER A 141 -9.99 -25.15 -11.86
N ARG A 142 -8.90 -25.71 -11.30
CA ARG A 142 -8.94 -26.39 -9.99
C ARG A 142 -9.28 -25.43 -8.85
N ALA A 143 -8.73 -24.22 -8.87
CA ALA A 143 -9.01 -23.19 -7.87
C ALA A 143 -10.46 -22.73 -7.95
N ASP A 144 -10.98 -22.52 -9.16
CA ASP A 144 -12.36 -22.10 -9.43
C ASP A 144 -13.36 -23.16 -8.97
N ASN A 145 -13.13 -24.43 -9.32
CA ASN A 145 -13.95 -25.55 -8.85
C ASN A 145 -13.96 -25.69 -7.32
N LYS A 146 -12.84 -25.39 -6.64
CA LYS A 146 -12.73 -25.43 -5.19
C LYS A 146 -13.44 -24.24 -4.53
N ALA A 147 -13.31 -23.05 -5.11
CA ALA A 147 -13.96 -21.83 -4.64
C ALA A 147 -15.50 -21.94 -4.79
N THR A 148 -15.98 -22.34 -5.97
CA THR A 148 -17.41 -22.56 -6.25
C THR A 148 -18.01 -23.65 -5.35
N LYS A 149 -17.30 -24.76 -5.11
CA LYS A 149 -17.75 -25.80 -4.16
C LYS A 149 -17.87 -25.25 -2.73
N LYS A 150 -16.86 -24.52 -2.24
CA LYS A 150 -16.90 -23.88 -0.92
C LYS A 150 -18.03 -22.86 -0.81
N ASN A 151 -18.28 -22.09 -1.87
CA ASN A 151 -19.38 -21.13 -1.90
C ASN A 151 -20.75 -21.84 -1.91
N GLY A 152 -20.90 -22.90 -2.69
CA GLY A 152 -22.08 -23.77 -2.69
C GLY A 152 -22.36 -24.43 -1.34
N GLU A 153 -21.32 -24.87 -0.62
CA GLU A 153 -21.43 -25.40 0.74
C GLU A 153 -21.82 -24.32 1.76
N ARG A 154 -21.28 -23.10 1.64
CA ARG A 154 -21.69 -21.94 2.46
C ARG A 154 -23.17 -21.60 2.25
N ILE A 155 -23.62 -21.59 0.98
CA ILE A 155 -25.03 -21.34 0.63
C ILE A 155 -25.91 -22.45 1.20
N ARG A 156 -25.58 -23.73 0.96
CA ARG A 156 -26.33 -24.89 1.50
C ARG A 156 -26.32 -24.95 3.03
N GLY A 157 -25.25 -24.51 3.68
CA GLY A 157 -25.16 -24.40 5.13
C GLY A 157 -26.03 -23.28 5.71
N SER A 158 -26.19 -22.17 4.99
CA SER A 158 -27.08 -21.07 5.37
C SER A 158 -28.57 -21.38 5.14
N ILE A 159 -28.88 -22.23 4.15
CA ILE A 159 -30.23 -22.79 3.91
C ILE A 159 -30.44 -24.02 4.82
N ARG A 160 -30.20 -23.88 6.12
CA ARG A 160 -30.77 -24.80 7.11
C ARG A 160 -31.95 -24.09 7.77
N ILE A 161 -33.07 -24.04 7.04
CA ILE A 161 -34.36 -23.65 7.63
C ILE A 161 -34.61 -24.62 8.79
N PRO A 162 -34.82 -24.14 10.04
CA PRO A 162 -35.20 -25.02 11.13
C PRO A 162 -36.47 -25.76 10.72
N ARG A 163 -36.42 -27.09 10.63
CA ARG A 163 -37.61 -27.91 10.43
C ARG A 163 -38.47 -27.82 11.69
N HIS A 164 -39.29 -26.78 11.78
CA HIS A 164 -40.35 -26.74 12.78
C HIS A 164 -41.39 -27.79 12.41
N ARG A 165 -41.36 -28.91 13.14
CA ARG A 165 -42.44 -29.89 13.15
C ARG A 165 -43.63 -29.25 13.87
N LYS A 166 -44.69 -28.93 13.13
CA LYS A 166 -46.06 -29.52 13.27
C LYS A 166 -47.16 -28.60 12.72
N SER A 167 -48.13 -29.29 12.11
CA SER A 167 -49.57 -28.99 12.11
C SER A 167 -50.07 -27.83 11.24
N GLY A 168 -50.50 -28.22 10.02
CA GLY A 168 -51.78 -27.81 9.44
C GLY A 168 -52.03 -26.32 9.17
N SER A 169 -51.83 -25.89 7.93
CA SER A 169 -52.88 -25.22 7.15
C SER A 169 -52.44 -25.05 5.69
N ARG A 170 -53.41 -25.11 4.78
CA ARG A 170 -53.25 -25.02 3.32
C ARG A 170 -53.12 -23.54 2.89
N HIS A 171 -52.46 -23.31 1.74
CA HIS A 171 -52.10 -22.02 1.08
C HIS A 171 -50.85 -21.36 1.69
N ILE A 172 -49.76 -21.13 0.96
CA ILE A 172 -49.66 -20.31 -0.27
C ILE A 172 -48.58 -20.89 -1.22
N ARG A 173 -48.91 -20.99 -2.51
CA ARG A 173 -47.97 -21.25 -3.61
C ARG A 173 -47.27 -19.94 -4.01
N SER A 174 -46.00 -20.08 -4.37
CA SER A 174 -45.16 -19.20 -5.20
C SER A 174 -44.91 -17.77 -4.72
N LEU A 175 -43.64 -17.45 -4.49
CA LEU A 175 -42.85 -16.67 -5.45
C LEU A 175 -41.36 -16.84 -5.10
N LEU A 176 -40.67 -17.64 -5.91
CA LEU A 176 -39.24 -17.44 -6.15
C LEU A 176 -39.09 -15.98 -6.59
N HIS A 177 -38.56 -15.14 -5.71
CA HIS A 177 -37.86 -13.94 -6.17
C HIS A 177 -36.38 -14.14 -5.84
N VAL A 178 -35.67 -14.46 -6.91
CA VAL A 178 -34.26 -14.18 -7.11
C VAL A 178 -33.89 -12.89 -6.39
N VAL A 179 -33.01 -13.00 -5.40
CA VAL A 179 -32.13 -11.89 -5.05
C VAL A 179 -30.72 -12.42 -5.16
N LEU A 180 -30.24 -12.51 -6.41
CA LEU A 180 -28.84 -12.29 -6.72
C LEU A 180 -28.53 -10.87 -6.20
N LEU A 181 -27.94 -10.76 -5.00
CA LEU A 181 -27.13 -9.59 -4.69
C LEU A 181 -25.78 -9.80 -5.36
N ARG A 182 -25.79 -9.54 -6.68
CA ARG A 182 -24.60 -9.25 -7.48
C ARG A 182 -24.03 -7.95 -6.89
N ALA A 183 -22.89 -8.06 -6.22
CA ALA A 183 -22.10 -6.90 -5.78
C ALA A 183 -20.96 -6.70 -6.80
N GLU A 184 -21.37 -6.35 -8.01
CA GLU A 184 -20.59 -5.54 -8.96
C GLU A 184 -21.25 -4.14 -8.80
N GLU A 185 -20.60 -3.00 -8.66
CA GLU A 185 -19.36 -2.48 -9.22
C GLU A 185 -18.86 -1.36 -8.28
N GLU A 186 -17.54 -1.18 -8.18
CA GLU A 186 -16.84 0.11 -8.12
C GLU A 186 -15.35 -0.21 -8.22
N VAL A 187 -14.92 -0.54 -9.44
CA VAL A 187 -13.50 -0.60 -9.81
C VAL A 187 -13.04 0.85 -9.95
N PHE A 188 -12.53 1.43 -8.87
CA PHE A 188 -11.95 2.78 -8.91
C PHE A 188 -10.63 2.73 -9.69
N PHE A 189 -10.70 3.12 -10.95
CA PHE A 189 -9.58 3.38 -11.84
C PHE A 189 -9.07 4.79 -11.54
N VAL A 190 -8.01 4.94 -10.73
CA VAL A 190 -7.26 6.21 -10.67
C VAL A 190 -6.25 6.18 -11.80
N VAL A 191 -6.69 6.53 -13.01
CA VAL A 191 -5.80 7.07 -14.04
C VAL A 191 -5.71 8.56 -13.79
N THR A 192 -4.51 9.00 -13.44
CA THR A 192 -4.19 10.42 -13.28
C THR A 192 -4.36 11.14 -14.62
N GLU A 193 -5.15 12.21 -14.62
CA GLU A 193 -5.48 13.04 -15.77
C GLU A 193 -4.23 13.69 -16.38
N GLY A 194 -3.88 13.29 -17.62
CA GLY A 194 -3.06 14.08 -18.52
C GLY A 194 -3.97 14.99 -19.36
N ARG A 195 -3.92 16.30 -19.09
CA ARG A 195 -4.60 17.37 -19.84
C ARG A 195 -4.43 17.22 -21.36
N ALA A 196 -5.55 17.21 -22.09
CA ALA A 196 -5.59 17.66 -23.48
C ALA A 196 -6.83 18.56 -23.69
N LEU A 197 -6.58 19.86 -23.81
CA LEU A 197 -7.55 20.92 -24.06
C LEU A 197 -8.29 20.66 -25.38
N HIS A 198 -9.61 20.49 -25.33
CA HIS A 198 -10.45 20.54 -26.52
C HIS A 198 -10.83 21.99 -26.81
N SER A 199 -10.22 22.55 -27.86
CA SER A 199 -10.66 23.78 -28.52
C SER A 199 -11.81 23.46 -29.47
N HIS A 200 -13.02 23.86 -29.10
CA HIS A 200 -14.17 23.94 -30.01
C HIS A 200 -14.03 25.18 -30.90
N ARG A 201 -14.10 25.02 -32.23
CA ARG A 201 -14.68 26.01 -33.15
C ARG A 201 -14.99 25.40 -34.53
N ASN A 202 -16.31 25.34 -34.79
CA ASN A 202 -17.06 25.53 -36.05
C ASN A 202 -16.49 25.03 -37.38
N ARG A 203 -17.28 24.18 -38.05
CA ARG A 203 -17.44 24.19 -39.51
C ARG A 203 -18.81 24.79 -39.86
N PRO A 204 -18.91 25.65 -40.89
CA PRO A 204 -20.14 25.77 -41.66
C PRO A 204 -20.39 24.51 -42.50
#